data_AF-A0A7R9B7B3-F1
#
_entry.id   AF-A0A7R9B7B3-F1
#
_cell.length_a   1.000
_cell.length_b   1.000
_cell.length_c   1.000
_cell.angle_alpha   90.00
_cell.angle_beta   90.00
_cell.angle_gamma   90.00
#
_symmetry.space_group_name_H-M   'P 1'
#
loop_
_entity.id
_entity.type
_entity.pdbx_description
1 polymer ?
#
loop_
_entity_poly.entity_id
_entity_poly.type
_entity_poly.pdbx_seq_one_letter_code
_entity_poly.pdbx_strand_id
1 'polypeptide(L)'
;MSMLNLTGLHTTGKVVISSEDGTENSPVVITSLDIDFSLEGFKANFSNILGGGAAGDLINSLINENGLEIVSQYKTELSSFISKTFISFVNELLQSYTLKEILDYLGVTRSSR
;
A
#
# COMPACT_ATOMS: atom_id res chain seq x y z
N MET A 1 -8.41 18.13 15.08
CA MET A 1 -8.55 16.82 14.43
C MET A 1 -7.91 16.97 13.06
N SER A 2 -6.80 16.29 12.83
CA SER A 2 -6.11 16.39 11.53
C SER A 2 -6.81 15.50 10.51
N MET A 3 -6.96 15.98 9.28
CA MET A 3 -7.63 15.29 8.19
C MET A 3 -6.71 15.24 6.98
N LEU A 4 -6.51 14.04 6.44
CA LEU A 4 -5.84 13.79 5.16
C LEU A 4 -6.90 13.28 4.18
N ASN A 5 -6.98 13.90 3.01
CA ASN A 5 -7.87 13.49 1.94
C ASN A 5 -7.06 13.34 0.65
N LEU A 6 -7.15 12.16 0.05
CA LEU A 6 -6.49 11.79 -1.19
C LEU A 6 -7.58 11.51 -2.23
N THR A 7 -7.50 12.16 -3.40
CA THR A 7 -8.47 11.99 -4.47
C THR A 7 -7.79 11.49 -5.74
N GLY A 8 -8.47 10.62 -6.49
CA GLY A 8 -7.89 10.00 -7.69
C GLY A 8 -6.62 9.20 -7.39
N LEU A 9 -6.63 8.43 -6.29
CA LEU A 9 -5.56 7.48 -6.02
C LEU A 9 -5.66 6.33 -7.01
N HIS A 10 -4.69 6.27 -7.91
CA HIS A 10 -4.49 5.14 -8.80
C HIS A 10 -3.29 4.37 -8.30
N THR A 11 -3.45 3.06 -8.11
CA THR A 11 -2.38 2.18 -7.65
C THR A 11 -2.26 1.02 -8.61
N THR A 12 -1.05 0.75 -9.04
CA THR A 12 -0.67 -0.45 -9.78
C THR A 12 0.40 -1.19 -9.01
N GLY A 13 0.51 -2.49 -9.21
CA GLY A 13 1.58 -3.22 -8.54
C GLY A 13 1.81 -4.58 -9.13
N LYS A 14 3.01 -5.09 -8.88
CA LYS A 14 3.41 -6.45 -9.18
C LYS A 14 3.61 -7.19 -7.88
N VAL A 15 2.86 -8.28 -7.73
CA VAL A 15 2.98 -9.20 -6.60
C VAL A 15 3.69 -10.45 -7.06
N VAL A 16 4.70 -10.88 -6.31
CA VAL A 16 5.35 -12.18 -6.48
C VAL A 16 4.98 -13.05 -5.30
N ILE A 17 4.35 -14.17 -5.62
CA ILE A 17 3.82 -15.14 -4.67
C ILE A 17 4.60 -16.44 -4.85
N SER A 18 4.96 -17.09 -3.75
CA SER A 18 5.55 -18.42 -3.74
C SER A 18 4.99 -19.26 -2.60
N SER A 19 5.31 -20.56 -2.64
CA SER A 19 5.16 -21.45 -1.50
C SER A 19 6.41 -21.36 -0.62
N GLU A 20 6.24 -21.40 0.71
CA GLU A 20 7.32 -21.27 1.68
C GLU A 20 8.43 -22.32 1.47
N ASP A 21 8.06 -23.58 1.23
CA ASP A 21 9.01 -24.69 1.00
C ASP A 21 9.00 -25.20 -0.45
N GLY A 22 8.31 -24.50 -1.35
CA GLY A 22 8.16 -24.91 -2.75
C GLY A 22 7.21 -26.09 -2.98
N THR A 23 6.41 -26.48 -1.99
CA THR A 23 5.39 -27.54 -2.11
C THR A 23 3.97 -26.96 -2.16
N GLU A 24 3.04 -27.65 -2.81
CA GLU A 24 1.63 -27.20 -2.90
C GLU A 24 0.89 -27.19 -1.56
N ASN A 25 1.41 -27.95 -0.58
CA ASN A 25 0.83 -28.06 0.77
C ASN A 25 1.45 -27.07 1.77
N SER A 26 2.49 -26.33 1.38
CA SER A 26 3.07 -25.31 2.26
C SER A 26 2.30 -23.99 2.15
N PRO A 27 2.39 -23.12 3.17
CA PRO A 27 1.75 -21.81 3.15
C PRO A 27 2.19 -20.95 1.97
N VAL A 28 1.28 -20.09 1.54
CA VAL A 28 1.57 -19.07 0.53
C VAL A 28 2.24 -17.88 1.18
N VAL A 29 3.30 -17.40 0.56
CA VAL A 29 4.01 -16.19 0.97
C VAL A 29 4.12 -15.22 -0.19
N ILE A 30 3.92 -13.95 0.09
CA ILE A 30 4.33 -12.85 -0.78
C ILE A 30 5.80 -12.60 -0.51
N THR A 31 6.63 -12.78 -1.54
CA THR A 31 8.09 -12.57 -1.46
C THR A 31 8.48 -11.17 -1.89
N SER A 32 7.71 -10.59 -2.81
CA SER A 32 7.96 -9.25 -3.32
C SER A 32 6.65 -8.58 -3.70
N LEU A 33 6.61 -7.28 -3.43
CA LEU A 33 5.52 -6.39 -3.78
C LEU A 33 6.13 -5.08 -4.25
N ASP A 34 5.99 -4.82 -5.54
CA ASP A 34 6.35 -3.55 -6.14
C ASP A 34 5.06 -2.76 -6.36
N ILE A 35 4.95 -1.58 -5.76
CA ILE A 35 3.76 -0.73 -5.84
C ILE A 35 4.17 0.57 -6.50
N ASP A 36 3.38 0.95 -7.50
CA ASP A 36 3.43 2.25 -8.11
C ASP A 36 2.08 2.94 -7.90
N PHE A 37 2.09 4.22 -7.51
CA PHE A 37 0.86 4.98 -7.27
C PHE A 37 0.92 6.41 -7.80
N SER A 38 -0.24 6.97 -8.12
CA SER A 38 -0.40 8.38 -8.49
C SER A 38 -1.63 8.96 -7.83
N LEU A 39 -1.61 10.27 -7.60
CA LEU A 39 -2.71 11.03 -7.02
C LEU A 39 -3.12 12.15 -7.97
N GLU A 40 -4.42 12.34 -8.15
CA GLU A 40 -4.96 13.51 -8.87
C GLU A 40 -5.17 14.70 -7.93
N GLY A 41 -5.39 14.45 -6.64
CA GLY A 41 -5.51 15.49 -5.65
C GLY A 41 -5.07 15.06 -4.27
N PHE A 42 -4.53 16.04 -3.53
CA PHE A 42 -4.06 15.91 -2.17
C PHE A 42 -4.59 17.09 -1.38
N LYS A 43 -5.21 16.83 -0.23
CA LYS A 43 -5.61 17.85 0.72
C LYS A 43 -5.29 17.40 2.13
N ALA A 44 -4.55 18.20 2.86
CA ALA A 44 -4.23 17.96 4.26
C ALA A 44 -4.64 19.16 5.11
N ASN A 45 -5.16 18.87 6.28
CA ASN A 45 -5.40 19.86 7.32
C ASN A 45 -4.85 19.31 8.63
N PHE A 46 -3.82 19.96 9.14
CA PHE A 46 -3.20 19.62 10.40
C PHE A 46 -3.58 20.66 11.45
N SER A 47 -4.20 20.20 12.53
CA SER A 47 -4.47 21.05 13.68
C SER A 47 -3.23 21.19 14.56
N ASN A 48 -3.02 22.38 15.13
CA ASN A 48 -1.97 22.67 16.11
C ASN A 48 -0.51 22.56 15.57
N ILE A 49 -0.30 22.63 14.26
CA ILE A 49 1.04 22.83 13.69
C ILE A 49 1.58 24.19 14.13
N LEU A 50 2.82 24.21 14.63
CA LEU A 50 3.50 25.41 15.14
C LEU A 50 2.71 26.15 16.24
N GLY A 51 1.90 25.43 17.02
CA GLY A 51 1.03 26.03 18.04
C GLY A 51 -0.25 26.66 17.49
N GLY A 52 -0.54 26.49 16.19
CA GLY A 52 -1.74 26.97 15.54
C GLY A 52 -1.65 28.43 15.07
N GLY A 53 -2.82 29.05 14.90
CA GLY A 53 -2.96 30.41 14.37
C GLY A 53 -2.43 30.56 12.94
N ALA A 54 -2.07 31.78 12.58
CA ALA A 54 -1.68 32.14 11.21
C ALA A 54 -0.47 31.34 10.68
N ALA A 55 0.47 30.94 11.54
CA ALA A 55 1.60 30.12 11.13
C ALA A 55 1.17 28.70 10.74
N GLY A 56 0.27 28.09 11.52
CA GLY A 56 -0.32 26.80 11.18
C GLY A 56 -1.15 26.85 9.89
N ASP A 57 -1.92 27.92 9.71
CA ASP A 57 -2.71 28.14 8.49
C ASP A 57 -1.81 28.28 7.25
N LEU A 58 -0.69 29.00 7.37
CA LEU A 58 0.28 29.15 6.29
C LEU A 58 0.94 27.81 5.92
N ILE A 59 1.35 27.01 6.90
CA ILE A 59 1.89 25.67 6.63
C ILE A 59 0.85 24.77 5.95
N ASN A 60 -0.40 24.81 6.41
CA ASN A 60 -1.48 24.08 5.77
C ASN A 60 -1.68 24.56 4.32
N SER A 61 -1.62 25.86 4.03
CA SER A 61 -1.71 26.37 2.65
C SER A 61 -0.58 25.83 1.78
N LEU A 62 0.67 25.95 2.26
CA LEU A 62 1.85 25.48 1.53
C LEU A 62 1.81 23.98 1.23
N ILE A 63 1.36 23.18 2.20
CA ILE A 63 1.21 21.73 2.02
C ILE A 63 0.08 21.42 1.04
N ASN A 64 -1.03 22.16 1.05
CA ASN A 64 -2.11 21.93 0.09
C ASN A 64 -1.76 22.37 -1.33
N GLU A 65 -0.97 23.44 -1.48
CA GLU A 65 -0.50 23.95 -2.77
C GLU A 65 0.53 23.02 -3.41
N ASN A 66 1.46 22.49 -2.62
CA ASN A 66 2.60 21.69 -3.13
C ASN A 66 2.47 20.19 -2.81
N GLY A 67 1.39 19.76 -2.18
CA GLY A 67 1.27 18.42 -1.60
C GLY A 67 1.37 17.29 -2.61
N LEU A 68 0.86 17.49 -3.84
CA LEU A 68 1.03 16.52 -4.92
C LEU A 68 2.50 16.36 -5.31
N GLU A 69 3.24 17.46 -5.41
CA GLU A 69 4.66 17.43 -5.74
C GLU A 69 5.45 16.75 -4.62
N ILE A 70 5.17 17.11 -3.36
CA ILE A 70 5.77 16.47 -2.18
C ILE A 70 5.55 14.96 -2.23
N VAL A 71 4.31 14.51 -2.42
CA VAL A 71 4.01 13.07 -2.49
C VAL A 71 4.73 12.41 -3.68
N SER A 72 4.83 13.09 -4.82
CA SER A 72 5.58 12.57 -5.97
C SER A 72 7.08 12.45 -5.69
N GLN A 73 7.67 13.37 -4.94
CA GLN A 73 9.09 13.34 -4.58
C GLN A 73 9.41 12.19 -3.60
N TYR A 74 8.50 11.92 -2.65
CA TYR A 74 8.65 10.85 -1.66
C TYR A 74 8.00 9.52 -2.07
N LYS A 75 7.60 9.41 -3.34
CA LYS A 75 6.83 8.28 -3.85
C LYS A 75 7.57 6.95 -3.66
N THR A 76 8.87 6.93 -3.90
CA THR A 76 9.71 5.72 -3.79
C THR A 76 9.77 5.24 -2.34
N GLU A 77 10.00 6.15 -1.40
CA GLU A 77 10.07 5.86 0.03
C GLU A 77 8.73 5.40 0.58
N LEU A 78 7.65 6.09 0.20
CA LEU A 78 6.28 5.73 0.57
C LEU A 78 5.90 4.36 0.02
N SER A 79 6.19 4.09 -1.26
CA SER A 79 5.91 2.79 -1.88
C SER A 79 6.69 1.67 -1.20
N SER A 80 7.98 1.88 -0.92
CA SER A 80 8.82 0.91 -0.21
C SER A 80 8.31 0.63 1.21
N PHE A 81 7.89 1.67 1.93
CA PHE A 81 7.28 1.52 3.26
C PHE A 81 5.96 0.74 3.19
N ILE A 82 5.05 1.13 2.31
CA ILE A 82 3.76 0.47 2.11
C ILE A 82 3.96 -0.99 1.72
N SER A 83 4.84 -1.28 0.76
CA SER A 83 5.13 -2.65 0.32
C SER A 83 5.62 -3.52 1.48
N LYS A 84 6.55 -3.04 2.31
CA LYS A 84 7.07 -3.81 3.45
C LYS A 84 6.00 -4.07 4.50
N THR A 85 5.21 -3.05 4.86
CA THR A 85 4.12 -3.18 5.81
C THR A 85 3.06 -4.16 5.30
N PHE A 86 2.70 -4.05 4.01
CA PHE A 86 1.70 -4.92 3.39
C PHE A 86 2.17 -6.37 3.30
N ILE A 87 3.42 -6.63 2.88
CA ILE A 87 3.98 -7.99 2.85
C ILE A 87 3.92 -8.61 4.25
N SER A 88 4.36 -7.88 5.28
CA SER A 88 4.35 -8.40 6.65
C SER A 88 2.94 -8.75 7.11
N PHE A 89 1.99 -7.84 6.90
CA PHE A 89 0.60 -8.03 7.29
C PHE A 89 -0.07 -9.20 6.54
N VAL A 90 0.10 -9.25 5.21
CA VAL A 90 -0.54 -10.29 4.40
C VAL A 90 0.10 -11.64 4.62
N ASN A 91 1.42 -11.74 4.80
CA ASN A 91 2.04 -13.03 5.11
C ASN A 91 1.57 -13.59 6.45
N GLU A 92 1.32 -12.75 7.46
CA GLU A 92 0.71 -13.19 8.72
C GLU A 92 -0.70 -13.78 8.49
N LEU A 93 -1.50 -13.19 7.61
CA LEU A 93 -2.82 -13.72 7.24
C LEU A 93 -2.74 -15.00 6.39
N LEU A 94 -1.78 -15.07 5.47
CA LEU A 94 -1.62 -16.18 4.53
C LEU A 94 -1.01 -17.44 5.14
N GLN A 95 -0.42 -17.37 6.34
CA GLN A 95 0.07 -18.55 7.07
C GLN A 95 -1.01 -19.63 7.27
N SER A 96 -2.29 -19.26 7.24
CA SER A 96 -3.42 -20.17 7.39
C SER A 96 -3.88 -20.83 6.08
N TYR A 97 -3.29 -20.47 4.93
CA TYR A 97 -3.72 -20.92 3.61
C TYR A 97 -2.57 -21.54 2.82
N THR A 98 -2.79 -22.74 2.31
CA THR A 98 -1.86 -23.45 1.44
C THR A 98 -1.95 -22.96 -0.01
N LEU A 99 -0.88 -23.15 -0.79
CA LEU A 99 -0.89 -22.80 -2.22
C LEU A 99 -2.01 -23.51 -2.97
N LYS A 100 -2.26 -24.77 -2.64
CA LYS A 100 -3.36 -25.54 -3.21
C LYS A 100 -4.73 -24.90 -2.95
N GLU A 101 -5.03 -24.47 -1.73
CA GLU A 101 -6.32 -23.84 -1.40
C GLU A 101 -6.54 -22.52 -2.16
N ILE A 102 -5.47 -21.73 -2.33
CA ILE A 102 -5.55 -20.50 -3.14
C ILE A 102 -5.76 -20.82 -4.62
N LEU A 103 -5.05 -21.82 -5.16
CA LEU A 103 -5.22 -22.24 -6.56
C LEU A 103 -6.61 -22.86 -6.84
N ASP A 104 -7.15 -23.62 -5.88
CA ASP A 104 -8.50 -24.18 -5.91
C ASP A 104 -9.55 -23.05 -5.88
N TYR A 105 -9.35 -22.02 -5.06
CA TYR A 105 -10.22 -20.84 -5.00
C TYR A 105 -10.21 -20.05 -6.32
N LEU A 106 -9.04 -19.91 -6.95
CA LEU A 106 -8.88 -19.24 -8.25
C LEU A 106 -9.36 -20.10 -9.43
N GLY A 107 -9.75 -21.35 -9.20
CA GLY A 107 -10.28 -22.26 -10.22
C GLY A 107 -9.22 -22.77 -11.21
N VAL A 108 -7.94 -22.61 -10.91
CA VAL A 108 -6.82 -22.99 -11.80
C VAL A 108 -6.63 -24.51 -11.86
N THR A 109 -6.97 -25.22 -10.79
CA THR A 109 -6.80 -26.68 -10.62
C THR A 109 -7.99 -27.52 -11.10
N ARG A 110 -9.06 -26.91 -11.64
CA ARG A 110 -10.17 -27.65 -12.28
C ARG A 110 -9.80 -28.12 -13.70
N SER A 111 -8.76 -28.94 -13.82
CA SER A 111 -8.52 -29.69 -15.06
C SER A 111 -7.70 -30.94 -14.79
N SER A 112 -8.38 -32.00 -14.34
CA SER A 112 -8.04 -33.40 -14.66
C SER A 112 -9.20 -34.29 -14.18
N ARG A 113 -10.24 -34.38 -15.03
CA ARG A 113 -11.10 -35.55 -15.11
C ARG A 113 -10.79 -36.26 -16.42
#